data_AF-A0A314Y942-F1
#
_entry.id   AF-A0A314Y942-F1
#
_cell.length_a   1.000
_cell.length_b   1.000
_cell.length_c   1.000
_cell.angle_alpha   90.00
_cell.angle_beta   90.00
_cell.angle_gamma   90.00
#
_symmetry.space_group_name_H-M   'P 1'
#
loop_
_entity.id
_entity.type
_entity.pdbx_description
1 polymer ?
#
loop_
_entity_poly.entity_id
_entity_poly.type
_entity_poly.pdbx_seq_one_letter_code
_entity_poly.pdbx_strand_id
1 'polypeptide(L)'
;MVHLQKKLGWIYIGYQILATESSLYDKYDEDDPILADPTRVNQKGWEYTKKIYLEDRTVRLDLKRLRKRLVGAYDYIIHGMCQD
;
A
#
# COMPACT_ATOMS: atom_id res chain seq x y z
N MET A 1 5.25 -12.39 -4.49
CA MET A 1 4.04 -11.69 -4.99
C MET A 1 4.15 -11.26 -6.45
N VAL A 2 5.17 -10.48 -6.85
CA VAL A 2 5.35 -10.02 -8.27
C VAL A 2 5.49 -11.19 -9.27
N HIS A 3 6.09 -12.30 -8.86
CA HIS A 3 6.26 -13.49 -9.71
C HIS A 3 4.97 -14.27 -10.02
N LEU A 4 3.92 -14.17 -9.19
CA LEU A 4 2.65 -14.90 -9.38
C LEU A 4 1.72 -14.20 -10.38
N GLN A 5 1.81 -12.86 -10.46
CA GLN A 5 0.99 -12.05 -11.36
C GLN A 5 1.21 -12.36 -12.84
N LYS A 6 2.48 -12.49 -13.26
CA LYS A 6 2.82 -12.86 -14.65
C LYS A 6 2.23 -14.20 -15.08
N LYS A 7 2.06 -15.15 -14.17
CA LYS A 7 1.49 -16.48 -14.47
C LYS A 7 -0.03 -16.47 -14.61
N LEU A 8 -0.72 -15.50 -14.00
CA LEU A 8 -2.18 -15.38 -13.98
C LEU A 8 -2.70 -14.33 -14.98
N GLY A 9 -1.83 -13.60 -15.66
CA GLY A 9 -2.22 -12.51 -16.56
C GLY A 9 -2.78 -11.29 -15.85
N TRP A 10 -2.59 -11.17 -14.53
CA TRP A 10 -3.13 -10.06 -13.73
C TRP A 10 -2.07 -9.02 -13.46
N ILE A 11 -2.45 -7.75 -13.57
CA ILE A 11 -1.61 -6.62 -13.16
C ILE A 11 -2.10 -6.14 -11.80
N TYR A 12 -1.17 -6.04 -10.85
CA TYR A 12 -1.45 -5.39 -9.58
C TYR A 12 -1.13 -3.91 -9.64
N ILE A 13 -2.15 -3.11 -9.41
CA ILE A 13 -2.03 -1.66 -9.31
C ILE A 13 -2.09 -1.33 -7.82
N GLY A 14 -0.90 -1.17 -7.23
CA GLY A 14 -0.75 -0.87 -5.81
C GLY A 14 -1.16 0.55 -5.45
N TYR A 15 -1.71 0.70 -4.24
CA TYR A 15 -1.89 1.99 -3.57
C TYR A 15 -0.95 2.05 -2.37
N GLN A 16 0.12 2.84 -2.49
CA GLN A 16 1.04 3.06 -1.38
C GLN A 16 0.44 4.12 -0.43
N ILE A 17 0.06 3.65 0.76
CA ILE A 17 -0.39 4.49 1.88
C ILE A 17 0.80 5.30 2.38
N LEU A 18 0.63 6.61 2.49
CA LEU A 18 1.62 7.51 3.09
C LEU A 18 1.48 7.50 4.61
N ALA A 19 2.56 7.85 5.31
CA ALA A 19 2.53 8.00 6.76
C ALA A 19 1.40 8.95 7.22
N THR A 20 1.26 10.10 6.55
CA THR A 20 0.22 11.11 6.83
C THR A 20 -1.22 10.61 6.67
N GLU A 21 -1.44 9.57 5.86
CA GLU A 21 -2.73 8.90 5.71
C GLU A 21 -2.98 7.87 6.80
N SER A 22 -2.04 7.63 7.72
CA SER A 22 -2.20 6.69 8.81
C SER A 22 -2.30 7.43 10.14
N SER A 23 -3.12 6.91 11.06
CA SER A 23 -3.10 7.34 12.45
C SER A 23 -1.74 7.11 13.13
N LEU A 24 -0.83 6.34 12.54
CA LEU A 24 0.54 6.22 13.05
C LEU A 24 1.30 7.56 13.03
N TYR A 25 1.00 8.42 12.07
CA TYR A 25 1.62 9.75 12.00
C TYR A 25 1.26 10.64 13.19
N ASP A 26 0.11 10.40 13.81
CA ASP A 26 -0.31 11.12 15.01
C ASP A 26 0.25 10.48 16.30
N LYS A 27 0.72 9.22 16.23
CA LYS A 27 1.18 8.42 17.39
C LYS A 27 2.69 8.44 17.57
N TYR A 28 3.46 8.67 16.51
CA TYR A 28 4.92 8.53 16.49
C TYR A 28 5.56 9.76 15.88
N ASP A 29 6.74 10.12 16.37
CA ASP A 29 7.54 11.20 15.80
C ASP A 29 8.04 10.85 14.40
N GLU A 30 8.32 11.86 13.58
CA GLU A 30 8.74 11.68 12.18
C GLU A 30 10.02 10.84 12.05
N ASP A 31 10.93 10.97 13.02
CA ASP A 31 12.19 10.22 13.09
C ASP A 31 12.05 8.81 13.71
N ASP A 32 10.86 8.44 14.22
CA ASP A 32 10.64 7.10 14.77
C ASP A 32 10.79 6.05 13.67
N PRO A 33 11.54 4.95 13.88
CA PRO A 33 11.69 3.87 12.90
C PRO A 33 10.37 3.30 12.36
N ILE A 34 9.26 3.43 13.07
CA ILE A 34 7.92 3.04 12.61
C ILE A 34 7.47 3.87 11.40
N LEU A 35 7.91 5.12 11.29
CA LEU A 35 7.63 5.99 10.16
C LEU A 35 8.83 6.12 9.22
N ALA A 36 10.03 6.33 9.76
CA ALA A 36 11.24 6.62 9.01
C ALA A 36 11.91 5.38 8.38
N ASP A 37 11.84 4.22 9.03
CA ASP A 37 12.47 2.98 8.54
C ASP A 37 11.63 1.72 8.81
N PRO A 38 10.57 1.50 8.02
CA PRO A 38 9.73 0.31 8.15
C PRO A 38 10.48 -1.01 7.96
N THR A 39 11.63 -0.99 7.29
CA THR A 39 12.45 -2.19 7.07
C THR A 39 13.02 -2.70 8.38
N ARG A 40 13.49 -1.81 9.26
CA ARG A 40 13.97 -2.19 10.60
C ARG A 40 12.85 -2.74 11.48
N VAL A 41 11.62 -2.24 11.31
CA VAL A 41 10.48 -2.80 12.03
C VAL A 41 10.15 -4.20 11.51
N ASN A 42 10.19 -4.40 10.19
CA ASN A 42 9.94 -5.72 9.57
C ASN A 42 10.95 -6.79 10.02
N GLN A 43 12.19 -6.40 10.32
CA GLN A 43 13.22 -7.30 10.85
C GLN A 43 12.89 -7.87 12.23
N LYS A 44 11.99 -7.24 12.99
CA LYS A 44 11.52 -7.74 14.30
C LYS A 44 10.52 -8.92 14.17
N GLY A 45 10.16 -9.30 12.95
CA GLY A 45 9.30 -10.45 12.67
C GLY A 45 7.86 -10.07 12.31
N TRP A 46 7.15 -11.05 11.73
CA TRP A 46 5.81 -10.84 11.16
C TRP A 46 4.78 -10.41 12.20
N GLU A 47 4.74 -11.06 13.37
CA GLU A 47 3.75 -10.73 14.41
C GLU A 47 3.91 -9.29 14.93
N TYR A 48 5.15 -8.85 15.14
CA TYR A 48 5.43 -7.47 15.54
C TYR A 48 5.01 -6.48 14.44
N THR A 49 5.35 -6.80 13.19
CA THR A 49 5.00 -6.00 12.02
C THR A 49 3.49 -5.87 11.88
N LYS A 50 2.75 -6.98 11.92
CA LYS A 50 1.29 -7.02 11.80
C LYS A 50 0.62 -6.20 12.88
N LYS A 51 1.08 -6.31 14.13
CA LYS A 51 0.52 -5.54 15.25
C LYS A 51 0.61 -4.02 15.01
N ILE A 52 1.79 -3.54 14.60
CA ILE A 52 2.01 -2.12 14.31
C ILE A 52 1.31 -1.69 13.02
N TYR A 53 1.43 -2.49 11.96
CA TYR A 53 1.08 -2.08 10.60
C TYR A 53 -0.29 -2.57 10.09
N LEU A 54 -1.01 -3.44 10.80
CA LEU A 54 -2.27 -3.99 10.28
C LEU A 54 -3.39 -3.99 11.31
N GLU A 55 -3.07 -4.19 12.59
CA GLU A 55 -4.10 -4.33 13.63
C GLU A 55 -4.46 -3.00 14.31
N ASP A 56 -3.48 -2.16 14.67
CA ASP A 56 -3.72 -0.97 15.50
C ASP A 56 -3.65 0.35 14.71
N ARG A 57 -4.39 0.46 13.60
CA ARG A 57 -4.44 1.73 12.87
C ARG A 57 -5.62 1.95 11.95
N THR A 58 -6.01 3.22 11.89
CA THR A 58 -6.96 3.76 10.93
C THR A 58 -6.19 4.38 9.76
N VAL A 59 -6.67 4.12 8.54
CA VAL A 59 -6.15 4.76 7.32
C VAL A 59 -7.16 5.82 6.86
N ARG A 60 -6.71 7.07 6.85
CA ARG A 60 -7.39 8.25 6.27
C ARG A 60 -7.05 8.32 4.79
N LEU A 61 -7.83 7.60 3.99
CA LEU A 61 -7.57 7.44 2.57
C LEU A 61 -7.68 8.76 1.81
N ASP A 62 -6.63 9.15 1.08
CA ASP A 62 -6.69 10.26 0.14
C ASP A 62 -7.49 9.83 -1.11
N LEU A 63 -8.77 10.21 -1.15
CA LEU A 63 -9.67 9.88 -2.25
C LEU A 63 -9.22 10.45 -3.59
N LYS A 64 -8.48 11.57 -3.61
CA LYS A 64 -7.97 12.19 -4.84
C LYS A 64 -6.83 11.35 -5.43
N ARG A 65 -5.92 10.84 -4.58
CA ARG A 65 -4.85 9.92 -5.00
C ARG A 65 -5.40 8.54 -5.35
N LEU A 66 -6.34 8.02 -4.56
CA LEU A 66 -7.00 6.76 -4.83
C LEU A 66 -7.71 6.78 -6.17
N ARG A 67 -8.49 7.84 -6.45
CA ARG A 67 -9.22 7.98 -7.72
C ARG A 67 -8.29 7.86 -8.92
N LYS A 68 -7.10 8.46 -8.88
CA LYS A 68 -6.12 8.34 -9.98
C LYS A 68 -5.71 6.89 -10.22
N ARG A 69 -5.52 6.09 -9.16
CA ARG A 69 -5.22 4.66 -9.28
C ARG A 69 -6.40 3.87 -9.83
N LEU A 70 -7.61 4.16 -9.36
CA LEU A 70 -8.83 3.49 -9.84
C LEU A 70 -9.12 3.79 -11.31
N VAL A 71 -8.97 5.04 -11.74
CA VAL A 71 -9.11 5.41 -13.17
C VAL A 71 -8.07 4.70 -14.01
N GLY A 72 -6.79 4.72 -13.61
CA GLY A 72 -5.75 3.99 -14.35
C GLY A 72 -5.99 2.48 -14.41
N ALA A 73 -6.54 1.89 -13.35
CA ALA A 73 -6.93 0.48 -13.34
C ALA A 73 -8.12 0.21 -14.27
N TYR A 74 -9.11 1.09 -14.27
CA TYR A 74 -10.27 1.01 -15.15
C TYR A 74 -9.87 1.16 -16.62
N ASP A 75 -9.04 2.15 -16.95
CA ASP A 75 -8.52 2.37 -18.29
C ASP A 75 -7.70 1.17 -18.77
N TYR A 76 -6.90 0.56 -17.90
CA TYR A 76 -6.18 -0.68 -18.21
C TYR A 76 -7.15 -1.83 -18.54
N ILE A 77 -8.26 -1.96 -17.82
CA ILE A 77 -9.27 -2.99 -18.12
C ILE A 77 -9.93 -2.71 -19.47
N ILE A 78 -10.41 -1.49 -19.70
CA ILE A 78 -11.17 -1.15 -20.91
C ILE A 78 -10.30 -1.15 -22.17
N HIS A 79 -9.06 -0.65 -22.09
CA HIS A 79 -8.16 -0.57 -23.25
C HIS A 79 -7.20 -1.75 -23.39
N GLY A 80 -6.89 -2.45 -22.29
CA GLY A 80 -6.08 -3.67 -22.30
C GLY A 80 -6.85 -4.90 -22.79
N MET A 81 -8.18 -4.88 -22.76
CA MET A 81 -9.04 -5.91 -23.35
C MET A 81 -9.23 -5.78 -24.87
N CYS A 82 -8.61 -4.78 -25.52
CA CYS A 82 -8.70 -4.56 -26.97
C CYS A 82 -7.42 -4.97 -27.74
N GLN A 83 -6.46 -5.63 -27.08
CA GLN A 83 -5.35 -6.28 -27.75
C GLN A 83 -5.66 -7.78 -27.86
N ASP A 84 -6.19 -8.15 -29.02
CA ASP A 84 -6.17 -9.51 -29.57
C ASP A 84 -4.72 -10.02 -29.75
#